data_AF-A0A4S8MLX7-F1
#
_entry.id   AF-A0A4S8MLX7-F1
#
_cell.length_a   1.000
_cell.length_b   1.000
_cell.length_c   1.000
_cell.angle_alpha   90.00
_cell.angle_beta   90.00
_cell.angle_gamma   90.00
#
_symmetry.space_group_name_H-M   'P 1'
#
loop_
_entity.id
_entity.type
_entity.pdbx_description
1 polymer ?
#
loop_
_entity_poly.entity_id
_entity_poly.type
_entity_poly.pdbx_seq_one_letter_code
_entity_poly.pdbx_strand_id
1 'polypeptide(L)'
;MFNLGLVNSRCSGFLVPNLARYFINRAVNRPIPPQNDLVATPQDFLKKIGRGMDTKLSVESWDQLWTTSGLDMRKLGLSVRDRRYTLWCMEKFRRGVPIEEFAHEPKPKKTIRSWGPSVQNGKRIRSRRLKNKHK
;
A
#
# COMPACT_ATOMS: atom_id res chain seq x y z
N MET A 1 -71.90 22.02 24.98
CA MET A 1 -71.84 22.68 23.66
C MET A 1 -70.57 23.55 23.63
N PHE A 2 -69.76 23.41 22.58
CA PHE A 2 -68.55 24.18 22.21
C PHE A 2 -67.28 23.93 23.06
N ASN A 3 -66.28 23.16 22.61
CA ASN A 3 -65.35 23.32 21.46
C ASN A 3 -64.14 24.19 21.83
N LEU A 4 -62.93 23.63 21.74
CA LEU A 4 -61.70 24.32 21.32
C LEU A 4 -60.65 23.24 20.99
N GLY A 5 -60.55 22.93 19.70
CA GLY A 5 -59.46 22.15 19.13
C GLY A 5 -58.14 22.91 19.19
N LEU A 6 -57.09 22.24 19.68
CA LEU A 6 -55.70 22.67 19.53
C LEU A 6 -55.06 21.86 18.40
N VAL A 7 -55.00 22.51 17.24
CA VAL A 7 -54.15 22.16 16.11
C VAL A 7 -52.69 22.29 16.54
N ASN A 8 -52.04 21.17 16.83
CA ASN A 8 -50.58 21.13 16.90
C ASN A 8 -50.03 20.94 15.49
N SER A 9 -49.74 22.07 14.84
CA SER A 9 -48.96 22.15 13.61
C SER A 9 -47.63 21.41 13.78
N ARG A 10 -47.49 20.28 13.09
CA ARG A 10 -46.19 19.66 12.85
C ARG A 10 -45.47 20.52 11.81
N CYS A 11 -44.73 21.53 12.27
CA CYS A 11 -43.67 22.11 11.46
C CYS A 11 -42.63 21.01 11.26
N SER A 12 -42.70 20.30 10.14
CA SER A 12 -41.61 19.49 9.62
C SER A 12 -40.48 20.42 9.25
N GLY A 13 -39.68 20.80 10.25
CA GLY A 13 -38.38 21.40 10.05
C GLY A 13 -37.57 20.42 9.23
N PHE A 14 -37.32 20.78 7.96
CA PHE A 14 -36.31 20.11 7.15
C PHE A 14 -34.98 20.26 7.91
N LEU A 15 -34.62 19.25 8.69
CA LEU A 15 -33.28 19.08 9.24
C LEU A 15 -32.37 18.79 8.05
N VAL A 16 -31.87 19.85 7.43
CA VAL A 16 -30.77 19.74 6.48
C VAL A 16 -29.62 19.08 7.26
N PRO A 17 -29.12 17.91 6.84
CA PRO A 17 -28.02 17.26 7.56
C PRO A 17 -26.82 18.21 7.54
N ASN A 18 -26.30 18.53 8.72
CA ASN A 18 -25.12 19.34 8.86
C ASN A 18 -23.96 18.62 8.15
N LEU A 19 -23.51 19.15 7.01
CA LEU A 19 -22.41 18.59 6.21
C LEU A 19 -21.03 18.86 6.84
N ALA A 20 -20.97 19.09 8.16
CA ALA A 20 -19.73 19.16 8.91
C ALA A 20 -19.07 17.76 8.92
N ARG A 21 -18.17 17.54 7.96
CA ARG A 21 -17.30 16.37 7.95
C ARG A 21 -16.36 16.45 9.15
N TYR A 22 -16.63 15.67 10.18
CA TYR A 22 -15.72 15.49 11.29
C TYR A 22 -14.49 14.70 10.81
N PHE A 23 -13.30 15.19 11.17
CA PHE A 23 -12.05 14.52 10.86
C PHE A 23 -11.87 13.31 11.80
N ILE A 24 -12.18 12.11 11.31
CA ILE A 24 -11.93 10.87 12.09
C ILE A 24 -10.46 10.48 11.93
N ASN A 25 -9.68 10.63 13.00
CA ASN A 25 -8.30 10.15 13.09
C ASN A 25 -8.22 8.61 13.21
N ARG A 26 -8.59 7.89 12.15
CA ARG A 26 -8.45 6.42 12.07
C ARG A 26 -7.00 5.93 12.21
N ALA A 27 -6.02 6.83 12.13
CA ALA A 27 -4.62 6.52 12.32
C ALA A 27 -4.21 6.31 13.79
N VAL A 28 -4.89 6.97 14.74
CA VAL A 28 -4.46 7.02 16.15
C VAL A 28 -4.86 5.77 16.93
N ASN A 29 -6.04 5.18 16.64
CA ASN A 29 -6.55 4.00 17.36
C ASN A 29 -6.33 2.69 16.59
N ARG A 30 -5.11 2.44 16.08
CA ARG A 30 -4.82 1.16 15.41
C ARG A 30 -4.26 0.16 16.41
N PRO A 31 -4.96 -0.95 16.71
CA PRO A 31 -4.40 -1.99 17.56
C PRO A 31 -3.16 -2.60 16.90
N ILE A 32 -2.20 -3.00 17.73
CA ILE A 32 -1.04 -3.76 17.29
C ILE A 32 -1.54 -5.16 16.91
N PRO A 33 -1.25 -5.65 15.70
CA PRO A 33 -1.65 -7.00 15.32
C PRO A 33 -0.87 -8.02 16.16
N PRO A 34 -1.53 -9.11 16.60
CA PRO A 34 -0.83 -10.18 17.31
C PRO A 34 0.24 -10.81 16.42
N GLN A 35 1.25 -11.40 17.07
CA GLN A 35 2.23 -12.22 16.38
C GLN A 35 1.54 -13.48 15.86
N ASN A 36 1.86 -13.89 14.64
CA ASN A 36 1.35 -15.12 14.04
C ASN A 36 2.47 -16.15 13.99
N ASP A 37 2.14 -17.44 13.95
CA ASP A 37 3.14 -18.52 13.83
C ASP A 37 4.05 -18.35 12.61
N LEU A 38 3.49 -17.78 11.54
CA LEU A 38 4.21 -17.46 10.32
C LEU A 38 5.16 -16.28 10.48
N VAL A 39 4.94 -15.35 11.42
CA VAL A 39 5.79 -14.17 11.61
C VAL A 39 5.89 -13.87 13.10
N ALA A 40 6.87 -14.52 13.74
CA ALA A 40 7.12 -14.34 15.16
C ALA A 40 7.95 -13.07 15.44
N THR A 41 8.90 -12.73 14.56
CA THR A 41 9.84 -11.63 14.77
C THR A 41 9.63 -10.49 13.77
N PRO A 42 9.92 -9.23 14.16
CA PRO A 42 9.86 -8.10 13.24
C PRO A 42 10.81 -8.28 12.05
N GLN A 43 11.99 -8.89 12.28
CA GLN A 43 12.96 -9.16 11.23
C GLN A 43 12.45 -10.20 10.22
N ASP A 44 11.72 -11.21 10.68
CA ASP A 44 11.10 -12.20 9.79
C ASP A 44 10.00 -11.56 8.92
N PHE A 45 9.21 -10.63 9.49
CA PHE A 45 8.25 -9.84 8.70
C PHE A 45 8.95 -9.10 7.55
N LEU A 46 10.05 -8.40 7.86
CA LEU A 46 10.79 -7.60 6.89
C LEU A 46 11.47 -8.45 5.81
N LYS A 47 11.91 -9.66 6.16
CA LYS A 47 12.41 -10.64 5.19
C LYS A 47 11.30 -11.13 4.26
N LYS A 48 10.12 -11.45 4.80
CA LYS A 48 9.00 -11.99 4.00
C LYS A 48 8.39 -10.98 3.04
N ILE A 49 8.31 -9.70 3.40
CA ILE A 49 7.85 -8.67 2.45
C ILE A 49 8.84 -8.47 1.29
N GLY A 50 10.13 -8.79 1.50
CA GLY A 50 11.17 -8.72 0.49
C GLY A 50 11.66 -7.30 0.19
N ARG A 51 12.11 -7.06 -1.05
CA ARG A 51 12.72 -5.79 -1.53
C ARG A 51 13.96 -5.32 -0.74
N GLY A 52 14.61 -6.24 -0.03
CA GLY A 52 15.75 -5.93 0.83
C GLY A 52 15.39 -5.00 1.99
N MET A 53 14.16 -5.09 2.53
CA MET A 53 13.75 -4.26 3.67
C MET A 53 14.45 -4.65 4.98
N ASP A 54 14.80 -5.92 5.10
CA ASP A 54 15.60 -6.50 6.19
C ASP A 54 16.94 -5.78 6.42
N THR A 55 17.60 -5.34 5.35
CA THR A 55 18.89 -4.61 5.43
C THR A 55 18.73 -3.12 5.72
N LYS A 56 17.56 -2.54 5.43
CA LYS A 56 17.34 -1.09 5.50
C LYS A 56 16.67 -0.63 6.79
N LEU A 57 15.92 -1.52 7.44
CA LEU A 57 15.20 -1.24 8.67
C LEU A 57 15.56 -2.33 9.68
N SER A 58 16.32 -1.97 10.73
CA SER A 58 16.54 -2.84 11.88
C SER A 58 15.61 -2.42 13.00
N VAL A 59 14.76 -3.34 13.47
CA VAL A 59 13.84 -3.10 14.58
C VAL A 59 13.88 -4.30 15.52
N GLU A 60 14.15 -4.04 16.79
CA GLU A 60 14.33 -5.11 17.78
C GLU A 60 12.99 -5.59 18.35
N SER A 61 11.99 -4.72 18.45
CA SER A 61 10.70 -5.03 19.07
C SER A 61 9.54 -5.02 18.06
N TRP A 62 8.62 -5.98 18.23
CA TRP A 62 7.36 -6.04 17.46
C TRP A 62 6.54 -4.77 17.63
N ASP A 63 6.36 -4.31 18.88
CA ASP A 63 5.57 -3.11 19.18
C ASP A 63 6.18 -1.86 18.56
N GLN A 64 7.51 -1.77 18.58
CA GLN A 64 8.23 -0.67 17.95
C GLN A 64 7.97 -0.63 16.44
N LEU A 65 8.01 -1.78 15.76
CA LEU A 65 7.73 -1.85 14.33
C LEU A 65 6.33 -1.30 14.02
N TRP A 66 5.31 -1.72 14.77
CA TRP A 66 3.91 -1.34 14.54
C TRP A 66 3.55 0.08 14.97
N THR A 67 4.38 0.69 15.83
CA THR A 67 4.25 2.07 16.30
C THR A 67 5.00 3.05 15.40
N THR A 68 6.02 2.59 14.66
CA THR A 68 6.83 3.47 13.81
C THR A 68 6.00 4.17 12.72
N SER A 69 6.13 5.50 12.65
CA SER A 69 5.47 6.30 11.63
C SER A 69 6.37 6.50 10.40
N GLY A 70 5.77 6.94 9.30
CA GLY A 70 6.54 7.29 8.09
C GLY A 70 7.50 8.47 8.28
N LEU A 71 7.32 9.28 9.34
CA LEU A 71 8.25 10.34 9.74
C LEU A 71 9.45 9.74 10.48
N ASP A 72 9.24 8.76 11.34
CA ASP A 72 10.32 8.07 12.05
C ASP A 72 11.19 7.30 11.08
N MET A 73 10.57 6.58 10.13
CA MET A 73 11.29 5.95 9.03
C MET A 73 12.06 6.95 8.16
N ARG A 74 11.59 8.22 8.05
CA ARG A 74 12.33 9.27 7.33
C ARG A 74 13.61 9.64 8.08
N LYS A 75 13.53 9.77 9.41
CA LYS A 75 14.69 10.05 10.26
C LYS A 75 15.74 8.95 10.18
N LEU A 76 15.29 7.70 10.02
CA LEU A 76 16.15 6.53 9.75
C LEU A 76 16.77 6.50 8.34
N GLY A 77 16.48 7.49 7.48
CA GLY A 77 17.08 7.58 6.14
C GLY A 77 16.42 6.74 5.06
N LEU A 78 15.23 6.14 5.31
CA LEU A 78 14.55 5.34 4.29
C LEU A 78 14.03 6.19 3.12
N SER A 79 14.23 5.66 1.91
CA SER A 79 13.70 6.26 0.69
C SER A 79 12.17 6.38 0.74
N VAL A 80 11.61 7.37 0.03
CA VAL A 80 10.15 7.58 -0.02
C VAL A 80 9.41 6.32 -0.49
N ARG A 81 9.99 5.58 -1.45
CA ARG A 81 9.41 4.36 -2.02
C ARG A 81 9.35 3.24 -0.99
N ASP A 82 10.44 3.04 -0.25
CA ASP A 82 10.54 1.98 0.76
C ASP A 82 9.58 2.26 1.91
N ARG A 83 9.52 3.50 2.41
CA ARG A 83 8.57 3.89 3.47
C ARG A 83 7.12 3.63 3.11
N ARG A 84 6.71 4.04 1.90
CA ARG A 84 5.33 3.81 1.41
C ARG A 84 5.04 2.32 1.26
N TYR A 85 6.02 1.54 0.82
CA TYR A 85 5.89 0.10 0.68
C TYR A 85 5.73 -0.60 2.03
N THR A 86 6.60 -0.30 3.00
CA THR A 86 6.54 -0.89 4.34
C THR A 86 5.21 -0.58 5.03
N LEU A 87 4.78 0.69 5.02
CA LEU A 87 3.49 1.09 5.61
C LEU A 87 2.29 0.42 4.94
N TRP A 88 2.35 0.21 3.62
CA TRP A 88 1.30 -0.50 2.90
C TRP A 88 1.26 -1.99 3.26
N CYS A 89 2.42 -2.64 3.37
CA CYS A 89 2.52 -4.04 3.82
C CYS A 89 1.98 -4.22 5.24
N MET A 90 2.36 -3.31 6.15
CA MET A 90 1.83 -3.28 7.52
C MET A 90 0.31 -3.17 7.53
N GLU A 91 -0.26 -2.29 6.71
CA GLU A 91 -1.71 -2.15 6.63
C GLU A 91 -2.41 -3.39 6.04
N LYS A 92 -1.78 -4.06 5.07
CA LYS A 92 -2.31 -5.32 4.51
C LYS A 92 -2.31 -6.44 5.54
N PHE A 93 -1.23 -6.56 6.32
CA PHE A 93 -1.13 -7.52 7.40
C PHE A 93 -2.16 -7.25 8.50
N ARG A 94 -2.40 -5.98 8.89
CA ARG A 94 -3.49 -5.61 9.83
C ARG A 94 -4.87 -6.03 9.36
N ARG A 95 -5.09 -6.09 8.05
CA ARG A 95 -6.35 -6.52 7.44
C ARG A 95 -6.47 -8.03 7.31
N GLY A 96 -5.48 -8.80 7.78
CA GLY A 96 -5.45 -10.26 7.70
C GLY A 96 -5.18 -10.81 6.31
N VAL A 97 -4.64 -9.99 5.39
CA VAL A 97 -4.24 -10.47 4.07
C VAL A 97 -2.95 -11.29 4.22
N PRO A 98 -2.88 -12.52 3.68
CA PRO A 98 -1.66 -13.34 3.76
C PRO A 98 -0.48 -12.67 3.04
N ILE A 99 0.71 -12.80 3.62
CA ILE A 99 1.91 -12.06 3.16
C ILE A 99 2.30 -12.45 1.74
N GLU A 100 2.17 -13.73 1.40
CA GLU A 100 2.48 -14.27 0.07
C GLU A 100 1.67 -13.62 -1.04
N GLU A 101 0.45 -13.15 -0.75
CA GLU A 101 -0.42 -12.53 -1.74
C GLU A 101 0.05 -11.13 -2.15
N PHE A 102 0.62 -10.36 -1.21
CA PHE A 102 0.96 -8.95 -1.45
C PHE A 102 2.47 -8.68 -1.52
N ALA A 103 3.30 -9.56 -0.97
CA ALA A 103 4.74 -9.46 -1.02
C ALA A 103 5.21 -9.83 -2.43
N HIS A 104 5.81 -8.85 -3.11
CA HIS A 104 6.35 -9.05 -4.44
C HIS A 104 7.74 -8.45 -4.53
N GLU A 105 8.65 -9.26 -5.04
CA GLU A 105 10.00 -8.85 -5.37
C GLU A 105 10.01 -7.62 -6.29
N PRO A 106 11.06 -6.79 -6.20
CA PRO A 106 11.18 -5.64 -7.08
C PRO A 106 11.30 -6.17 -8.52
N LYS A 107 10.45 -5.65 -9.42
CA LYS A 107 10.52 -6.00 -10.83
C LYS A 107 11.96 -5.77 -11.32
N PRO A 108 12.58 -6.77 -11.98
CA PRO A 108 13.95 -6.65 -12.44
C PRO A 108 14.07 -5.45 -13.37
N LYS A 109 15.25 -4.81 -13.35
CA LYS A 109 15.51 -3.66 -14.21
C LYS A 109 15.32 -4.10 -15.66
N LYS A 110 14.47 -3.38 -16.40
CA LYS A 110 14.32 -3.61 -17.84
C LYS A 110 15.68 -3.41 -18.51
N THR A 111 16.22 -4.46 -19.12
CA THR A 111 17.44 -4.37 -19.94
C THR A 111 17.20 -3.48 -21.16
N ILE A 112 15.98 -3.49 -21.71
CA ILE A 112 15.60 -2.74 -22.91
C ILE A 112 14.36 -1.88 -22.59
N ARG A 113 14.46 -0.56 -22.83
CA ARG A 113 13.47 0.45 -22.40
C ARG A 113 12.72 1.13 -23.57
N SER A 114 12.43 0.42 -24.66
CA SER A 114 11.93 1.00 -25.92
C SER A 114 10.80 0.18 -26.60
N TRP A 115 10.11 0.79 -27.58
CA TRP A 115 9.21 0.13 -28.58
C TRP A 115 10.00 -0.65 -29.67
N GLY A 116 11.23 -1.07 -29.35
CA GLY A 116 12.11 -1.88 -30.20
C GLY A 116 12.94 -1.09 -31.23
N PRO A 117 14.27 -0.97 -31.07
CA PRO A 117 15.18 -0.52 -32.11
C PRO A 117 15.60 -1.73 -32.96
N SER A 118 15.92 -1.50 -34.24
CA SER A 118 16.40 -2.54 -35.17
C SER A 118 17.68 -3.26 -34.71
N VAL A 119 18.27 -2.96 -33.54
CA VAL A 119 19.51 -3.57 -33.04
C VAL A 119 19.39 -3.88 -31.54
N GLN A 120 19.66 -5.12 -31.12
CA GLN A 120 19.77 -5.56 -29.71
C GLN A 120 21.07 -6.35 -29.53
N ASN A 121 21.76 -6.21 -28.39
CA ASN A 121 23.02 -6.92 -28.08
C ASN A 121 24.07 -6.85 -29.20
N GLY A 122 24.24 -5.67 -29.82
CA GLY A 122 25.16 -5.48 -30.95
C GLY A 122 24.72 -6.08 -32.29
N LYS A 123 23.56 -6.76 -32.36
CA LYS A 123 23.03 -7.41 -33.57
C LYS A 123 21.85 -6.66 -34.14
N ARG A 124 21.89 -6.32 -35.43
CA ARG A 124 20.77 -5.68 -36.14
C ARG A 124 19.67 -6.69 -36.46
N ILE A 125 18.60 -6.70 -35.67
CA ILE A 125 17.31 -7.34 -35.96
C ILE A 125 16.59 -6.50 -37.04
N ARG A 126 16.72 -6.89 -38.31
CA ARG A 126 15.79 -6.40 -39.36
C ARG A 126 14.54 -7.28 -39.33
N SER A 127 13.37 -6.70 -39.62
CA SER A 127 12.19 -7.49 -39.97
C SER A 127 12.59 -8.47 -41.07
N ARG A 128 12.22 -9.73 -40.88
CA ARG A 128 12.64 -10.87 -41.69
C ARG A 128 12.06 -10.75 -43.11
N ARG A 129 12.60 -9.85 -43.95
CA ARG A 129 12.42 -9.96 -45.40
C ARG A 129 13.33 -11.10 -45.83
N LEU A 130 12.79 -12.32 -45.83
CA LEU A 130 13.41 -13.44 -46.54
C LEU A 130 13.59 -12.96 -47.98
N LYS A 131 14.83 -12.60 -48.35
CA LYS A 131 15.15 -12.30 -49.73
C LYS A 131 15.16 -13.68 -50.39
N ASN A 132 14.05 -14.05 -51.06
CA ASN A 132 14.01 -15.24 -51.89
C ASN A 132 15.22 -15.17 -52.83
N LYS A 133 16.22 -16.01 -52.58
CA LYS A 133 17.32 -16.24 -53.51
C LYS A 133 16.77 -17.25 -54.52
N HIS A 134 16.17 -16.76 -55.60
CA HIS A 134 15.91 -17.65 -56.73
C HIS A 134 17.25 -18.03 -57.38
N LYS A 135 17.31 -19.33 -57.71
CA LYS A 135 18.41 -20.10 -58.28
C LYS A 135 18.68 -19.69 -59.72
#